data_AF-A0A448XVU5-F1
#
_entry.id   AF-A0A448XVU5-F1
#
_cell.length_a   1.000
_cell.length_b   1.000
_cell.length_c   1.000
_cell.angle_alpha   90.00
_cell.angle_beta   90.00
_cell.angle_gamma   90.00
#
_symmetry.space_group_name_H-M   'P 1'
#
loop_
_entity.id
_entity.type
_entity.pdbx_description
1 polymer ?
#
loop_
_entity_poly.entity_id
_entity_poly.type
_entity_poly.pdbx_seq_one_letter_code
_entity_poly.pdbx_strand_id
1 'polypeptide(L)'
;MEKTLTKLNELMKQHKTLLLVLPWFLYAFYLIVWAAPQYESQSQLIVKSSDGGSSFDPSSLLMSAGMGSSGFSNESQLVEAYIKSADMIKYLDETINLREHYMSDEADLFSGLPSSHKQESFYQFYLDHVEVSVDSASSVISLRTRAFNPEFAQVINQAIVVKAEEFINNINNNLAKSKLTFAKGEHEIVEQKLQQAKTEILGFQSRYNVLDPTAEGAAFQQIAFSLEATLAQKKAELSTISTMMSDAAPEVINIKREIGALQREINKRKEQISTTDPDSADTDLSVGELMAQYSNLQVQLQLAIQAFSSSLITLENARVETYQKLQHLVTIESPTLPDDNKYPTVVYNLVLFGVVLLLLYGIIRIVLATIREL
;
A
#
# COMPACT_ATOMS: atom_id res chain seq x y z
N MET A 1 27.23 -62.02 -30.30
CA MET A 1 27.18 -61.07 -29.17
C MET A 1 28.27 -61.34 -28.13
N GLU A 2 28.61 -62.60 -27.80
CA GLU A 2 29.70 -62.87 -26.84
C GLU A 2 31.08 -62.37 -27.30
N LYS A 3 31.45 -62.55 -28.58
CA LYS A 3 32.75 -62.09 -29.10
C LYS A 3 32.92 -60.56 -29.15
N THR A 4 31.82 -59.81 -29.24
CA THR A 4 31.84 -58.34 -29.20
C THR A 4 31.94 -57.85 -27.76
N LEU A 5 31.29 -58.53 -26.81
CA LEU A 5 31.38 -58.23 -25.39
C LEU A 5 32.75 -58.59 -24.80
N THR A 6 33.38 -59.68 -25.23
CA THR A 6 34.73 -60.05 -24.79
C THR A 6 35.80 -59.11 -25.34
N LYS A 7 35.69 -58.69 -26.61
CA LYS A 7 36.58 -57.66 -27.18
C LYS A 7 36.40 -56.29 -26.51
N LEU A 8 35.17 -55.89 -26.19
CA LEU A 8 34.91 -54.65 -25.44
C LEU A 8 35.51 -54.72 -24.03
N ASN A 9 35.45 -55.90 -23.39
CA ASN A 9 35.99 -56.13 -22.06
C ASN A 9 37.53 -56.17 -22.06
N GLU A 10 38.17 -56.72 -23.10
CA GLU A 10 39.63 -56.65 -23.28
C GLU A 10 40.11 -55.23 -23.58
N LEU A 11 39.42 -54.47 -24.44
CA LEU A 11 39.69 -53.05 -24.68
C LEU A 11 39.52 -52.20 -23.41
N MET A 12 38.46 -52.44 -22.63
CA MET A 12 38.27 -51.80 -21.32
C MET A 12 39.34 -52.23 -20.31
N LYS A 13 39.83 -53.48 -20.34
CA LYS A 13 40.88 -53.94 -19.41
C LYS A 13 42.24 -53.32 -19.71
N GLN A 14 42.55 -53.10 -20.98
CA GLN A 14 43.84 -52.62 -21.47
C GLN A 14 43.94 -51.07 -21.47
N HIS A 15 42.81 -50.36 -21.57
CA HIS A 15 42.74 -48.90 -21.62
C HIS A 15 41.86 -48.26 -20.51
N LYS A 16 41.84 -48.85 -19.29
CA LYS A 16 41.04 -48.37 -18.14
C LYS A 16 41.27 -46.90 -17.79
N THR A 17 42.54 -46.49 -17.82
CA THR A 17 42.95 -45.12 -17.52
C THR A 17 42.66 -44.20 -18.68
N LEU A 18 42.85 -44.65 -19.93
CA LEU A 18 42.60 -43.85 -21.12
C LEU A 18 41.12 -43.45 -21.23
N LEU A 19 40.19 -44.35 -20.95
CA LEU A 19 38.75 -44.08 -21.09
C LEU A 19 38.22 -43.08 -20.05
N LEU A 20 38.88 -42.96 -18.89
CA LEU A 20 38.54 -41.99 -17.84
C LEU A 20 39.31 -40.67 -18.01
N VAL A 21 40.61 -40.77 -18.34
CA VAL A 21 41.53 -39.63 -18.44
C VAL A 21 41.32 -38.85 -19.73
N LEU A 22 40.97 -39.50 -20.85
CA LEU A 22 40.74 -38.83 -22.13
C LEU A 22 39.56 -37.83 -22.07
N PRO A 23 38.33 -38.19 -21.65
CA PRO A 23 37.23 -37.22 -21.55
C PRO A 23 37.49 -36.16 -20.47
N TRP A 24 38.17 -36.50 -19.37
CA TRP A 24 38.57 -35.53 -18.36
C TRP A 24 39.59 -34.52 -18.89
N PHE A 25 40.59 -34.97 -19.65
CA PHE A 25 41.60 -34.13 -20.27
C PHE A 25 41.00 -33.26 -21.40
N LEU A 26 40.09 -33.81 -22.20
CA LEU A 26 39.34 -33.03 -23.20
C LEU A 26 38.48 -31.93 -22.55
N TYR A 27 37.81 -32.24 -21.44
CA TYR A 27 37.04 -31.25 -20.68
C TYR A 27 37.93 -30.20 -20.02
N ALA A 28 39.07 -30.61 -19.46
CA ALA A 28 40.08 -29.69 -18.92
C ALA A 28 40.65 -28.77 -20.00
N PHE A 29 40.96 -29.31 -21.18
CA PHE A 29 41.43 -28.55 -22.33
C PHE A 29 40.38 -27.53 -22.81
N TYR A 30 39.11 -27.94 -22.88
CA TYR A 30 38.00 -27.03 -23.18
C TYR A 30 37.91 -25.88 -22.16
N LEU A 31 37.91 -26.19 -20.86
CA LEU A 31 37.81 -25.17 -19.81
C LEU A 31 38.98 -24.19 -19.76
N ILE A 32 40.19 -24.63 -20.14
CA ILE A 32 41.40 -23.80 -20.05
C ILE A 32 41.64 -23.00 -21.33
N VAL A 33 41.29 -23.54 -22.51
CA VAL A 33 41.69 -22.98 -23.80
C VAL A 33 40.53 -22.37 -24.58
N TRP A 34 39.30 -22.88 -24.41
CA TRP A 34 38.14 -22.46 -25.22
C TRP A 34 37.03 -21.77 -24.43
N ALA A 35 36.84 -22.10 -23.16
CA ALA A 35 35.78 -21.50 -22.38
C ALA A 35 35.99 -19.98 -22.25
N ALA A 36 35.02 -19.21 -22.75
CA ALA A 36 35.03 -17.77 -22.64
C ALA A 36 35.01 -17.33 -21.16
N PRO A 37 35.90 -16.41 -20.74
CA PRO A 37 35.86 -15.86 -19.40
C PRO A 37 34.56 -15.08 -19.20
N GLN A 38 33.90 -15.27 -18.06
CA GLN A 38 32.77 -14.44 -17.67
C GLN A 38 33.17 -13.60 -16.45
N TYR A 39 32.93 -12.30 -16.59
CA TYR A 39 33.17 -11.28 -15.60
C TYR A 39 31.85 -10.96 -14.90
N GLU A 40 31.90 -10.79 -13.58
CA GLU A 40 30.73 -10.52 -12.75
C GLU A 40 30.86 -9.15 -12.11
N SER A 41 29.97 -8.22 -12.49
CA SER A 41 29.83 -6.93 -11.83
C SER A 41 28.74 -7.02 -10.76
N GLN A 42 29.00 -6.43 -9.59
CA GLN A 42 28.10 -6.46 -8.45
C GLN A 42 27.69 -5.04 -8.04
N SER A 43 26.44 -4.89 -7.61
CA SER A 43 25.95 -3.68 -6.95
C SER A 43 24.93 -4.03 -5.86
N GLN A 44 24.84 -3.15 -4.87
CA GLN A 44 23.91 -3.27 -3.76
C GLN A 44 23.07 -2.01 -3.65
N LEU A 45 21.76 -2.18 -3.64
CA LEU A 45 20.79 -1.10 -3.63
C LEU A 45 19.89 -1.24 -2.42
N ILE A 46 19.41 -0.12 -1.89
CA ILE A 46 18.35 -0.13 -0.89
C ILE A 46 17.25 0.84 -1.33
N VAL A 47 16.01 0.36 -1.24
CA VAL A 47 14.85 1.24 -1.35
C VAL A 47 14.64 1.86 0.02
N LYS A 48 15.01 3.13 0.15
CA LYS A 48 14.78 3.86 1.39
C LYS A 48 13.34 4.34 1.35
N SER A 49 12.43 3.82 2.16
CA SER A 49 11.16 4.52 2.38
C SER A 49 11.40 5.71 3.31
N SER A 50 10.84 6.87 2.98
CA SER A 50 10.72 7.99 3.93
C SER A 50 9.68 7.64 4.99
N ASP A 51 9.96 6.65 5.83
CA ASP A 51 9.23 6.46 7.09
C ASP A 51 9.84 7.43 8.13
N GLY A 52 9.77 8.72 7.78
CA GLY A 52 10.11 9.82 8.65
C GLY A 52 8.96 10.02 9.63
N GLY A 53 9.03 9.30 10.75
CA GLY A 53 8.15 9.51 11.90
C GLY A 53 6.80 8.82 11.74
N SER A 54 6.67 7.68 12.39
CA SER A 54 5.40 7.09 12.78
C SER A 54 4.60 8.08 13.64
N SER A 55 3.91 9.01 12.99
CA SER A 55 2.74 9.64 13.59
C SER A 55 1.75 8.50 13.82
N PHE A 56 1.60 8.12 15.08
CA PHE A 56 0.67 7.11 15.55
C PHE A 56 -0.76 7.56 15.17
N ASP A 57 -1.21 7.15 13.98
CA ASP A 57 -2.57 7.34 13.52
C ASP A 57 -3.37 6.09 13.92
N PRO A 58 -4.36 6.18 14.84
CA PRO A 58 -5.25 5.08 15.19
C PRO A 58 -5.99 4.49 13.98
N SER A 59 -6.12 5.25 12.88
CA SER A 59 -6.68 4.79 11.61
C SER A 59 -5.78 3.75 10.93
N SER A 60 -4.46 3.82 11.13
CA SER A 60 -3.49 2.87 10.59
C SER A 60 -3.59 1.49 11.27
N LEU A 61 -4.02 1.45 12.54
CA LEU A 61 -4.30 0.20 13.25
C LEU A 61 -5.51 -0.53 12.65
N LEU A 62 -6.56 0.20 12.28
CA LEU A 62 -7.75 -0.38 11.64
C LEU A 62 -7.46 -0.89 10.22
N MET A 63 -6.62 -0.20 9.45
CA MET A 63 -6.15 -0.70 8.15
C MET A 63 -5.21 -1.91 8.32
N SER A 64 -4.31 -1.90 9.31
CA SER A 64 -3.37 -3.01 9.56
C SER A 64 -4.07 -4.31 10.00
N ALA A 65 -5.24 -4.22 10.63
CA ALA A 65 -6.04 -5.37 11.05
C ALA A 65 -6.83 -6.01 9.88
N GLY A 66 -7.03 -5.28 8.78
CA GLY A 66 -7.79 -5.74 7.60
C GLY A 66 -6.95 -6.04 6.36
N MET A 67 -5.80 -5.37 6.20
CA MET A 67 -4.88 -5.52 5.07
C MET A 67 -3.44 -5.41 5.61
N GLY A 68 -2.73 -6.54 5.62
CA GLY A 68 -1.41 -6.67 6.22
C GLY A 68 -0.44 -5.56 5.83
N SER A 69 0.07 -4.85 6.82
CA SER A 69 1.11 -3.83 6.68
C SER A 69 2.48 -4.50 6.46
N SER A 70 2.82 -4.77 5.20
CA SER A 70 4.16 -5.19 4.75
C SER A 70 4.78 -4.17 3.79
N GLY A 71 4.77 -2.89 4.19
CA GLY A 71 5.18 -1.77 3.33
C GLY A 71 6.65 -1.79 2.89
N PHE A 72 7.54 -2.43 3.66
CA PHE A 72 8.97 -2.48 3.34
C PHE A 72 9.36 -3.65 2.42
N SER A 73 8.64 -4.78 2.46
CA SER A 73 8.97 -5.96 1.65
C SER A 73 8.54 -5.82 0.19
N ASN A 74 7.50 -5.02 -0.08
CA ASN A 74 6.87 -5.00 -1.40
C ASN A 74 7.66 -4.18 -2.42
N GLU A 75 8.32 -3.09 -2.00
CA GLU A 75 9.03 -2.20 -2.94
C GLU A 75 10.32 -2.85 -3.47
N SER A 76 11.15 -3.45 -2.60
CA SER A 76 12.35 -4.17 -3.06
C SER A 76 12.01 -5.39 -3.92
N GLN A 77 10.94 -6.12 -3.61
CA GLN A 77 10.43 -7.22 -4.45
C GLN A 77 9.87 -6.73 -5.79
N LEU A 78 9.26 -5.54 -5.81
CA LEU A 78 8.78 -4.93 -7.05
C LEU A 78 9.95 -4.56 -7.96
N VAL A 79 11.03 -4.02 -7.41
CA VAL A 79 12.27 -3.76 -8.15
C VAL A 79 12.88 -5.06 -8.67
N GLU A 80 12.94 -6.13 -7.87
CA GLU A 80 13.40 -7.45 -8.31
C GLU A 80 12.58 -7.97 -9.51
N ALA A 81 11.24 -7.92 -9.39
CA ALA A 81 10.34 -8.35 -10.45
C ALA A 81 10.50 -7.51 -11.72
N TYR A 82 10.75 -6.21 -11.58
CA TYR A 82 11.00 -5.32 -12.71
C TYR A 82 12.33 -5.60 -13.39
N ILE A 83 13.41 -5.85 -12.63
CA ILE A 83 14.70 -6.22 -13.22
C ILE A 83 14.58 -7.55 -13.99
N LYS A 84 13.79 -8.50 -13.49
CA LYS A 84 13.51 -9.78 -14.18
C LYS A 84 12.49 -9.66 -15.32
N SER A 85 11.91 -8.48 -15.57
CA SER A 85 10.83 -8.31 -16.54
C SER A 85 11.30 -8.27 -18.00
N ALA A 86 10.37 -8.55 -18.93
CA ALA A 86 10.59 -8.41 -20.36
C ALA A 86 10.84 -6.95 -20.80
N ASP A 87 10.39 -5.97 -20.00
CA ASP A 87 10.60 -4.56 -20.30
C ASP A 87 12.05 -4.14 -20.02
N MET A 88 12.68 -4.71 -18.97
CA MET A 88 14.09 -4.45 -18.67
C MET A 88 15.00 -4.98 -19.77
N ILE A 89 14.81 -6.23 -20.21
CA ILE A 89 15.63 -6.81 -21.29
C ILE A 89 15.48 -6.03 -22.59
N LYS A 90 14.26 -5.55 -22.91
CA LYS A 90 14.02 -4.71 -24.08
C LYS A 90 14.76 -3.37 -23.98
N TYR A 91 14.69 -2.72 -22.82
CA TYR A 91 15.43 -1.48 -22.56
C TYR A 91 16.94 -1.66 -22.72
N LEU A 92 17.50 -2.76 -22.18
CA LEU A 92 18.93 -3.06 -22.32
C LEU A 92 19.30 -3.36 -23.78
N ASP A 93 18.46 -4.10 -24.52
CA ASP A 93 18.69 -4.36 -25.94
C ASP A 93 18.69 -3.06 -26.76
N GLU A 94 17.77 -2.13 -26.49
CA GLU A 94 17.68 -0.84 -27.19
C GLU A 94 18.79 0.15 -26.80
N THR A 95 19.28 0.10 -25.56
CA THR A 95 20.20 1.13 -25.03
C THR A 95 21.67 0.73 -25.17
N ILE A 96 21.99 -0.55 -24.94
CA ILE A 96 23.37 -1.04 -24.90
C ILE A 96 23.62 -2.20 -25.88
N ASN A 97 22.67 -2.49 -26.78
CA ASN A 97 22.74 -3.60 -27.74
C ASN A 97 23.10 -4.94 -27.06
N LEU A 98 22.39 -5.25 -25.96
CA LEU A 98 22.66 -6.42 -25.13
C LEU A 98 22.77 -7.73 -25.94
N ARG A 99 21.90 -7.90 -26.95
CA ARG A 99 21.91 -9.08 -27.83
C ARG A 99 23.18 -9.16 -28.68
N GLU A 100 23.67 -8.03 -29.18
CA GLU A 100 24.88 -7.97 -30.01
C GLU A 100 26.11 -8.41 -29.21
N HIS A 101 26.24 -7.93 -27.97
CA HIS A 101 27.34 -8.34 -27.10
C HIS A 101 27.34 -9.85 -26.81
N TYR A 102 26.18 -10.43 -26.50
CA TYR A 102 26.07 -11.87 -26.24
C TYR A 102 26.19 -12.75 -27.50
N MET A 103 26.12 -12.16 -28.68
CA MET A 103 26.37 -12.82 -29.98
C MET A 103 27.79 -12.56 -30.51
N SER A 104 28.59 -11.72 -29.84
CA SER A 104 29.93 -11.35 -30.30
C SER A 104 30.92 -12.51 -30.21
N ASP A 105 32.05 -12.39 -30.93
CA ASP A 105 33.14 -13.38 -30.94
C ASP A 105 33.82 -13.57 -29.58
N GLU A 106 33.52 -12.71 -28.60
CA GLU A 106 33.96 -12.83 -27.20
C GLU A 106 33.23 -13.96 -26.47
N ALA A 107 32.06 -14.36 -26.97
CA ALA A 107 31.28 -15.47 -26.46
C ALA A 107 31.62 -16.77 -27.20
N ASP A 108 32.06 -17.80 -26.47
CA ASP A 108 32.32 -19.12 -27.08
C ASP A 108 31.01 -19.75 -27.62
N LEU A 109 31.11 -20.62 -28.63
CA LEU A 109 30.02 -21.27 -29.37
C LEU A 109 28.99 -21.96 -28.45
N PHE A 110 29.41 -22.38 -27.25
CA PHE A 110 28.57 -23.03 -26.24
C PHE A 110 28.04 -22.08 -25.15
N SER A 111 28.71 -20.95 -24.91
CA SER A 111 28.35 -20.01 -23.84
C SER A 111 27.59 -18.80 -24.37
N GLY A 112 27.76 -18.46 -25.65
CA GLY A 112 27.10 -17.35 -26.33
C GLY A 112 25.69 -17.65 -26.80
N LEU A 113 24.98 -16.59 -27.15
CA LEU A 113 23.63 -16.67 -27.68
C LEU A 113 23.68 -17.08 -29.17
N PRO A 114 23.02 -18.16 -29.60
CA PRO A 114 23.05 -18.59 -31.00
C PRO A 114 22.39 -17.55 -31.92
N SER A 115 22.92 -17.40 -33.14
CA SER A 115 22.49 -16.40 -34.12
C SER A 115 21.03 -16.54 -34.59
N SER A 116 20.45 -17.75 -34.46
CA SER A 116 19.04 -18.03 -34.72
C SER A 116 18.27 -18.37 -33.44
N HIS A 117 18.24 -17.43 -32.48
CA HIS A 117 17.50 -17.59 -31.22
C HIS A 117 16.04 -17.10 -31.33
N LYS A 118 15.15 -17.71 -30.54
CA LYS A 118 13.81 -17.17 -30.29
C LYS A 118 13.88 -16.12 -29.17
N GLN A 119 12.90 -15.21 -29.13
CA GLN A 119 12.82 -14.20 -28.07
C GLN A 119 12.78 -14.83 -26.66
N GLU A 120 12.08 -15.95 -26.49
CA GLU A 120 12.03 -16.67 -25.21
C GLU A 120 13.41 -17.20 -24.79
N SER A 121 14.19 -17.71 -25.74
CA SER A 121 15.55 -18.20 -25.45
C SER A 121 16.47 -17.07 -25.01
N PHE A 122 16.31 -15.88 -25.59
CA PHE A 122 17.05 -14.69 -25.16
C PHE A 122 16.65 -14.24 -23.75
N TYR A 123 15.35 -14.31 -23.42
CA TYR A 123 14.87 -14.01 -22.07
C TYR A 123 15.43 -14.96 -21.01
N GLN A 124 15.41 -16.28 -21.26
CA GLN A 124 16.02 -17.25 -20.35
C GLN A 124 17.52 -17.01 -20.19
N PHE A 125 18.21 -16.72 -21.29
CA PHE A 125 19.64 -16.38 -21.28
C PHE A 125 19.93 -15.16 -20.40
N TYR A 126 19.09 -14.13 -20.47
CA TYR A 126 19.18 -12.95 -19.61
C TYR A 126 18.97 -13.30 -18.14
N LEU A 127 17.95 -14.09 -17.81
CA LEU A 127 17.69 -14.51 -16.43
C LEU A 127 18.82 -15.34 -15.83
N ASP A 128 19.53 -16.11 -16.66
CA ASP A 128 20.74 -16.78 -16.22
C ASP A 128 21.84 -15.75 -15.92
N HIS A 129 22.09 -14.78 -16.80
CA HIS A 129 23.21 -13.84 -16.67
C HIS A 129 22.98 -12.69 -15.68
N VAL A 130 21.73 -12.46 -15.25
CA VAL A 130 21.36 -11.40 -14.29
C VAL A 130 20.74 -12.03 -13.06
N GLU A 131 21.51 -12.09 -11.98
CA GLU A 131 21.05 -12.58 -10.68
C GLU A 131 20.63 -11.40 -9.81
N VAL A 132 19.39 -11.43 -9.35
CA VAL A 132 18.85 -10.47 -8.38
C VAL A 132 18.30 -11.22 -7.20
N SER A 133 18.72 -10.80 -6.00
CA SER A 133 18.23 -11.32 -4.73
C SER A 133 17.90 -10.18 -3.79
N VAL A 134 16.82 -10.34 -3.03
CA VAL A 134 16.38 -9.40 -2.01
C VAL A 134 16.50 -10.07 -0.66
N ASP A 135 17.27 -9.47 0.24
CA ASP A 135 17.31 -9.91 1.64
C ASP A 135 16.08 -9.36 2.37
N SER A 136 15.22 -10.25 2.87
CA SER A 136 14.00 -9.89 3.58
C SER A 136 14.24 -9.21 4.93
N ALA A 137 15.41 -9.40 5.54
CA ALA A 137 15.76 -8.79 6.83
C ALA A 137 16.29 -7.36 6.65
N SER A 138 17.12 -7.12 5.64
CA SER A 138 17.78 -5.82 5.41
C SER A 138 17.13 -4.98 4.30
N SER A 139 16.21 -5.56 3.51
CA SER A 139 15.63 -4.96 2.29
C SER A 139 16.65 -4.56 1.24
N VAL A 140 17.89 -5.07 1.35
CA VAL A 140 18.97 -4.83 0.40
C VAL A 140 18.76 -5.70 -0.83
N ILE A 141 18.85 -5.07 -2.00
CA ILE A 141 18.81 -5.70 -3.32
C ILE A 141 20.25 -5.91 -3.77
N SER A 142 20.66 -7.17 -3.90
CA SER A 142 21.95 -7.53 -4.48
C SER A 142 21.76 -7.87 -5.95
N LEU A 143 22.39 -7.10 -6.82
CA LEU A 143 22.36 -7.27 -8.27
C LEU A 143 23.74 -7.75 -8.75
N ARG A 144 23.77 -8.87 -9.46
CA ARG A 144 24.96 -9.40 -10.11
C ARG A 144 24.69 -9.60 -11.58
N THR A 145 25.58 -9.07 -12.41
CA THR A 145 25.45 -9.15 -13.87
C THR A 145 26.70 -9.77 -14.46
N ARG A 146 26.50 -10.72 -15.37
CA ARG A 146 27.56 -11.48 -16.01
C ARG A 146 27.68 -11.09 -17.48
N ALA A 147 28.91 -10.83 -17.92
CA ALA A 147 29.23 -10.57 -19.32
C ALA A 147 30.59 -11.17 -19.70
N PHE A 148 30.88 -11.23 -21.01
CA PHE A 148 32.16 -11.74 -21.54
C PHE A 148 33.28 -10.69 -21.50
N ASN A 149 32.92 -9.42 -21.28
CA ASN A 149 33.86 -8.31 -21.11
C ASN A 149 33.62 -7.63 -19.73
N PRO A 150 34.68 -7.33 -18.95
CA PRO A 150 34.54 -6.67 -17.64
C PRO A 150 33.88 -5.29 -17.71
N GLU A 151 34.19 -4.51 -18.74
CA GLU A 151 33.61 -3.18 -18.98
C GLU A 151 32.13 -3.31 -19.30
N PHE A 152 31.78 -4.29 -20.13
CA PHE A 152 30.39 -4.53 -20.51
C PHE A 152 29.56 -5.06 -19.33
N ALA A 153 30.14 -5.92 -18.47
CA ALA A 153 29.48 -6.39 -17.24
C ALA A 153 29.07 -5.21 -16.34
N GLN A 154 29.96 -4.22 -16.21
CA GLN A 154 29.69 -2.98 -15.48
C GLN A 154 28.62 -2.12 -16.16
N VAL A 155 28.68 -1.98 -17.49
CA VAL A 155 27.68 -1.22 -18.27
C VAL A 155 26.28 -1.81 -18.11
N ILE A 156 26.13 -3.15 -18.18
CA ILE A 156 24.84 -3.81 -17.93
C ILE A 156 24.34 -3.48 -16.53
N ASN A 157 25.20 -3.67 -15.52
CA ASN A 157 24.82 -3.43 -14.13
C ASN A 157 24.35 -1.98 -13.93
N GLN A 158 25.13 -1.02 -14.41
CA GLN A 158 24.82 0.41 -14.32
C GLN A 158 23.51 0.76 -15.04
N ALA A 159 23.28 0.20 -16.23
CA ALA A 159 22.05 0.43 -16.99
C ALA A 159 20.81 -0.11 -16.25
N ILE A 160 20.91 -1.29 -15.63
CA ILE A 160 19.85 -1.86 -14.81
C ILE A 160 19.57 -0.99 -13.59
N VAL A 161 20.61 -0.56 -12.85
CA VAL A 161 20.47 0.29 -11.66
C VAL A 161 19.75 1.60 -11.99
N VAL A 162 20.19 2.29 -13.05
CA VAL A 162 19.59 3.57 -13.49
C VAL A 162 18.13 3.35 -13.88
N LYS A 163 17.82 2.28 -14.61
CA LYS A 163 16.46 2.02 -15.06
C LYS A 163 15.54 1.59 -13.92
N ALA A 164 16.04 0.82 -12.97
CA ALA A 164 15.32 0.44 -11.77
C ALA A 164 15.02 1.66 -10.88
N GLU A 165 15.98 2.58 -10.75
CA GLU A 165 15.79 3.87 -10.07
C GLU A 165 14.69 4.70 -10.75
N GLU A 166 14.75 4.85 -12.07
CA GLU A 166 13.73 5.58 -12.82
C GLU A 166 12.34 4.96 -12.62
N PHE A 167 12.24 3.64 -12.67
CA PHE A 167 10.99 2.89 -12.50
C PHE A 167 10.38 3.10 -11.11
N ILE A 168 11.14 2.91 -10.04
CA ILE A 168 10.62 3.07 -8.67
C ILE A 168 10.24 4.52 -8.39
N ASN A 169 11.05 5.47 -8.87
CA ASN A 169 10.76 6.90 -8.73
C ASN A 169 9.47 7.28 -9.48
N ASN A 170 9.25 6.76 -10.69
CA ASN A 170 8.04 7.01 -11.47
C ASN A 170 6.80 6.45 -10.77
N ILE A 171 6.86 5.20 -10.28
CA ILE A 171 5.77 4.59 -9.51
C ILE A 171 5.44 5.41 -8.26
N ASN A 172 6.45 5.77 -7.48
CA ASN A 172 6.26 6.53 -6.25
C ASN A 172 5.69 7.92 -6.51
N ASN A 173 6.17 8.61 -7.54
CA ASN A 173 5.66 9.92 -7.94
C ASN A 173 4.20 9.83 -8.40
N ASN A 174 3.85 8.82 -9.20
CA ASN A 174 2.48 8.62 -9.66
C ASN A 174 1.55 8.27 -8.50
N LEU A 175 2.00 7.40 -7.59
CA LEU A 175 1.22 7.02 -6.40
C LEU A 175 0.99 8.23 -5.50
N ALA A 176 2.02 9.03 -5.21
CA ALA A 176 1.91 10.24 -4.41
C ALA A 176 0.96 11.26 -5.06
N LYS A 177 1.10 11.49 -6.38
CA LYS A 177 0.20 12.37 -7.14
C LYS A 177 -1.25 11.87 -7.14
N SER A 178 -1.46 10.56 -7.25
CA SER A 178 -2.78 9.94 -7.19
C SER A 178 -3.41 10.12 -5.81
N LYS A 179 -2.66 9.88 -4.73
CA LYS A 179 -3.11 10.13 -3.34
C LYS A 179 -3.49 11.60 -3.13
N LEU A 180 -2.67 12.53 -3.60
CA LEU A 180 -2.96 13.97 -3.50
C LEU A 180 -4.23 14.34 -4.29
N THR A 181 -4.39 13.79 -5.49
CA THR A 181 -5.57 14.04 -6.33
C THR A 181 -6.84 13.51 -5.65
N PHE A 182 -6.78 12.30 -5.09
CA PHE A 182 -7.86 11.71 -4.33
C PHE A 182 -8.22 12.54 -3.09
N ALA A 183 -7.22 12.91 -2.28
CA ALA A 183 -7.44 13.73 -1.08
C ALA A 183 -8.02 15.12 -1.40
N LYS A 184 -7.60 15.73 -2.51
CA LYS A 184 -8.19 16.99 -3.01
C LYS A 184 -9.66 16.84 -3.37
N GLY A 185 -10.00 15.79 -4.13
CA GLY A 185 -11.39 15.52 -4.52
C GLY A 185 -12.29 15.26 -3.32
N GLU A 186 -11.82 14.48 -2.34
CA GLU A 186 -12.58 14.23 -1.11
C GLU A 186 -12.76 15.52 -0.29
N HIS A 187 -11.73 16.37 -0.23
CA HIS A 187 -11.81 17.67 0.43
C HIS A 187 -12.86 18.59 -0.20
N GLU A 188 -12.90 18.67 -1.52
CA GLU A 188 -13.89 19.46 -2.25
C GLU A 188 -15.33 18.97 -1.98
N ILE A 189 -15.54 17.66 -1.94
CA ILE A 189 -16.85 17.08 -1.59
C ILE A 189 -17.27 17.48 -0.17
N VAL A 190 -16.35 17.41 0.79
CA VAL A 190 -16.63 17.77 2.19
C VAL A 190 -16.85 19.28 2.35
N GLU A 191 -16.10 20.10 1.62
CA GLU A 191 -16.29 21.56 1.56
C GLU A 191 -17.69 21.91 1.05
N GLN A 192 -18.14 21.25 -0.03
CA GLN A 192 -19.50 21.43 -0.55
C GLN A 192 -20.57 21.02 0.47
N LYS A 193 -20.40 19.89 1.18
CA LYS A 193 -21.32 19.46 2.25
C LYS A 193 -21.38 20.48 3.39
N LEU A 194 -20.24 21.04 3.79
CA LEU A 194 -20.19 22.09 4.82
C LEU A 194 -20.94 23.36 4.35
N GLN A 195 -20.74 23.76 3.10
CA GLN A 195 -21.44 24.92 2.54
C GLN A 195 -22.94 24.69 2.45
N GLN A 196 -23.36 23.47 2.07
CA GLN A 196 -24.77 23.08 2.05
C GLN A 196 -25.38 23.12 3.45
N ALA A 197 -24.74 22.50 4.46
CA ALA A 197 -25.24 22.52 5.84
C ALA A 197 -25.38 23.95 6.40
N LYS A 198 -24.42 24.84 6.09
CA LYS A 198 -24.52 26.27 6.44
C LYS A 198 -25.73 26.94 5.76
N THR A 199 -25.93 26.65 4.47
CA THR A 199 -27.04 27.24 3.71
C THR A 199 -28.40 26.74 4.20
N GLU A 200 -28.49 25.46 4.59
CA GLU A 200 -29.72 24.89 5.15
C GLU A 200 -30.08 25.52 6.50
N ILE A 201 -29.10 25.75 7.39
CA ILE A 201 -29.34 26.49 8.64
C ILE A 201 -29.79 27.92 8.37
N LEU A 202 -29.12 28.65 7.47
CA LEU A 202 -29.50 30.03 7.13
C LEU A 202 -30.89 30.08 6.48
N GLY A 203 -31.22 29.11 5.62
CA GLY A 203 -32.54 28.97 5.01
C GLY A 203 -33.63 28.68 6.05
N PHE A 204 -33.33 27.84 7.02
CA PHE A 204 -34.23 27.56 8.16
C PHE A 204 -34.46 28.80 9.01
N GLN A 205 -33.39 29.51 9.40
CA GLN A 205 -33.47 30.76 10.17
C GLN A 205 -34.27 31.83 9.43
N SER A 206 -34.04 31.99 8.12
CA SER A 206 -34.78 32.94 7.29
C SER A 206 -36.26 32.57 7.10
N ARG A 207 -36.58 31.27 6.98
CA ARG A 207 -37.96 30.80 6.76
C ARG A 207 -38.83 31.01 8.00
N TYR A 208 -38.30 30.70 9.17
CA TYR A 208 -39.03 30.79 10.43
C TYR A 208 -38.76 32.11 11.18
N ASN A 209 -37.95 33.01 10.61
CA ASN A 209 -37.58 34.30 11.18
C ASN A 209 -37.04 34.19 12.62
N VAL A 210 -36.30 33.12 12.88
CA VAL A 210 -35.72 32.76 14.18
C VAL A 210 -34.20 32.88 14.10
N LEU A 211 -33.62 33.69 15.00
CA LEU A 211 -32.17 33.90 15.03
C LEU A 211 -31.45 32.72 15.70
N ASP A 212 -32.01 32.24 16.81
CA ASP A 212 -31.56 31.06 17.53
C ASP A 212 -32.78 30.37 18.17
N PRO A 213 -33.33 29.32 17.52
CA PRO A 213 -34.42 28.53 18.07
C PRO A 213 -34.12 28.06 19.49
N THR A 214 -32.89 27.60 19.77
CA THR A 214 -32.57 27.03 21.09
C THR A 214 -32.68 28.05 22.21
N ALA A 215 -32.21 29.28 21.97
CA ALA A 215 -32.36 30.39 22.91
C ALA A 215 -33.83 30.79 23.09
N GLU A 216 -34.61 30.80 22.01
CA GLU A 216 -36.02 31.13 22.04
C GLU A 216 -36.84 30.07 22.81
N GLY A 217 -36.58 28.78 22.56
CA GLY A 217 -37.17 27.66 23.31
C GLY A 217 -36.81 27.69 24.80
N ALA A 218 -35.55 28.01 25.14
CA ALA A 218 -35.13 28.18 26.52
C ALA A 218 -35.89 29.34 27.22
N ALA A 219 -36.07 30.46 26.51
CA ALA A 219 -36.86 31.59 27.02
C ALA A 219 -38.34 31.20 27.23
N PHE A 220 -38.95 30.47 26.28
CA PHE A 220 -40.30 29.93 26.43
C PHE A 220 -40.43 29.02 27.65
N GLN A 221 -39.48 28.11 27.84
CA GLN A 221 -39.47 27.19 28.98
C GLN A 221 -39.35 27.95 30.31
N GLN A 222 -38.52 29.00 30.35
CA GLN A 222 -38.35 29.82 31.55
C GLN A 222 -39.63 30.60 31.90
N ILE A 223 -40.34 31.13 30.89
CA ILE A 223 -41.66 31.76 31.08
C ILE A 223 -42.66 30.74 31.61
N ALA A 224 -42.72 29.54 31.04
CA ALA A 224 -43.62 28.46 31.48
C ALA A 224 -43.38 28.10 32.96
N PHE A 225 -42.12 27.89 33.36
CA PHE A 225 -41.78 27.62 34.76
C PHE A 225 -42.13 28.78 35.69
N SER A 226 -41.98 30.04 35.24
CA SER A 226 -42.37 31.21 36.05
C SER A 226 -43.89 31.29 36.28
N LEU A 227 -44.69 30.96 35.26
CA LEU A 227 -46.15 30.92 35.36
C LEU A 227 -46.60 29.77 36.27
N GLU A 228 -45.98 28.59 36.15
CA GLU A 228 -46.24 27.44 37.03
C GLU A 228 -45.91 27.74 38.49
N ALA A 229 -44.78 28.40 38.74
CA ALA A 229 -44.39 28.84 40.08
C ALA A 229 -45.41 29.85 40.66
N THR A 230 -45.84 30.82 39.84
CA THR A 230 -46.87 31.80 40.23
C THR A 230 -48.21 31.13 40.53
N LEU A 231 -48.60 30.14 39.71
CA LEU A 231 -49.81 29.35 39.92
C LEU A 231 -49.73 28.52 41.21
N ALA A 232 -48.58 27.90 41.49
CA ALA A 232 -48.36 27.17 42.74
C ALA A 232 -48.48 28.09 43.96
N GLN A 233 -47.89 29.29 43.89
CA GLN A 233 -48.00 30.31 44.94
C GLN A 233 -49.46 30.73 45.17
N LYS A 234 -50.22 31.00 44.10
CA LYS A 234 -51.64 31.37 44.20
C LYS A 234 -52.54 30.24 44.71
N LYS A 235 -52.23 28.98 44.37
CA LYS A 235 -52.92 27.81 44.94
C LYS A 235 -52.64 27.65 46.44
N ALA A 236 -51.40 27.89 46.88
CA ALA A 236 -51.06 27.87 48.30
C ALA A 236 -51.75 29.02 49.08
N GLU A 237 -51.83 30.21 48.48
CA GLU A 237 -52.56 31.36 49.02
C GLU A 237 -54.06 31.05 49.19
N LEU A 238 -54.68 30.48 48.15
CA LEU A 238 -56.07 30.01 48.21
C LEU A 238 -56.29 28.97 49.31
N SER A 239 -55.40 27.98 49.41
CA SER A 239 -55.49 26.95 50.45
C SER A 239 -55.45 27.57 51.84
N THR A 240 -54.59 28.56 52.07
CA THR A 240 -54.47 29.24 53.37
C THR A 240 -55.75 30.03 53.68
N ILE A 241 -56.23 30.85 52.76
CA ILE A 241 -57.39 31.71 52.98
C ILE A 241 -58.69 30.90 53.12
N SER A 242 -58.80 29.76 52.42
CA SER A 242 -59.95 28.85 52.53
C SER A 242 -60.12 28.21 53.92
N THR A 243 -59.06 28.19 54.74
CA THR A 243 -59.18 27.71 56.14
C THR A 243 -59.82 28.75 57.07
N MET A 244 -59.81 30.02 56.69
CA MET A 244 -60.26 31.13 57.53
C MET A 244 -61.49 31.89 56.98
N MET A 245 -61.80 31.74 55.69
CA MET A 245 -62.90 32.45 55.02
C MET A 245 -63.85 31.49 54.29
N SER A 246 -65.10 31.89 54.12
CA SER A 246 -66.07 31.11 53.35
C SER A 246 -65.80 31.19 51.84
N ASP A 247 -66.24 30.17 51.11
CA ASP A 247 -66.07 30.08 49.65
C ASP A 247 -66.71 31.25 48.86
N ALA A 248 -67.65 31.97 49.48
CA ALA A 248 -68.35 33.12 48.89
C ALA A 248 -67.66 34.46 49.20
N ALA A 249 -66.56 34.47 49.96
CA ALA A 249 -65.84 35.70 50.27
C ALA A 249 -65.24 36.32 48.98
N PRO A 250 -65.34 37.66 48.80
CA PRO A 250 -64.81 38.33 47.60
C PRO A 250 -63.32 38.04 47.32
N GLU A 251 -62.52 37.89 48.39
CA GLU A 251 -61.09 37.61 48.33
C GLU A 251 -60.79 36.19 47.79
N VAL A 252 -61.56 35.19 48.24
CA VAL A 252 -61.47 33.80 47.72
C VAL A 252 -61.88 33.75 46.24
N ILE A 253 -62.92 34.47 45.84
CA ILE A 253 -63.39 34.53 44.45
C ILE A 253 -62.34 35.20 43.54
N ASN A 254 -61.65 36.23 44.03
CA ASN A 254 -60.56 36.88 43.28
C ASN A 254 -59.40 35.92 43.00
N ILE A 255 -58.91 35.21 44.03
CA ILE A 255 -57.80 34.26 43.87
C ILE A 255 -58.21 33.09 42.96
N LYS A 256 -59.45 32.59 43.07
CA LYS A 256 -59.99 31.57 42.13
C LYS A 256 -59.97 32.07 40.69
N ARG A 257 -60.31 33.35 40.45
CA ARG A 257 -60.24 33.97 39.10
C ARG A 257 -58.81 34.10 38.59
N GLU A 258 -57.88 34.51 39.45
CA GLU A 258 -56.44 34.61 39.11
C GLU A 258 -55.85 33.23 38.76
N ILE A 259 -56.12 32.20 39.57
CA ILE A 259 -55.72 30.82 39.28
C ILE A 259 -56.33 30.37 37.95
N GLY A 260 -57.61 30.63 37.72
CA GLY A 260 -58.27 30.29 36.45
C GLY A 260 -57.64 31.00 35.24
N ALA A 261 -57.20 32.25 35.40
CA ALA A 261 -56.50 33.00 34.35
C ALA A 261 -55.10 32.43 34.09
N LEU A 262 -54.32 32.17 35.15
CA LEU A 262 -52.99 31.56 35.04
C LEU A 262 -53.04 30.16 34.43
N GLN A 263 -54.03 29.34 34.81
CA GLN A 263 -54.23 28.00 34.26
C GLN A 263 -54.54 28.05 32.75
N ARG A 264 -55.36 29.04 32.31
CA ARG A 264 -55.62 29.26 30.88
C ARG A 264 -54.38 29.71 30.12
N GLU A 265 -53.59 30.62 30.69
CA GLU A 265 -52.37 31.10 30.05
C GLU A 265 -51.31 29.99 29.95
N ILE A 266 -51.13 29.18 31.00
CA ILE A 266 -50.24 28.00 30.98
C ILE A 266 -50.69 27.00 29.91
N ASN A 267 -51.99 26.68 29.83
CA ASN A 267 -52.49 25.76 28.81
C ASN A 267 -52.26 26.31 27.40
N LYS A 268 -52.52 27.61 27.16
CA LYS A 268 -52.25 28.27 25.88
C LYS A 268 -50.78 28.23 25.49
N ARG A 269 -49.86 28.44 26.43
CA ARG A 269 -48.41 28.34 26.19
C ARG A 269 -47.96 26.91 25.96
N LYS A 270 -48.57 25.95 26.65
CA LYS A 270 -48.30 24.51 26.48
C LYS A 270 -48.80 24.00 25.11
N GLU A 271 -49.93 24.50 24.64
CA GLU A 271 -50.43 24.28 23.29
C GLU A 271 -49.47 24.86 22.24
N GLN A 272 -48.91 26.06 22.42
CA GLN A 272 -47.89 26.59 21.50
C GLN A 272 -46.62 25.72 21.38
N ILE A 273 -46.31 24.94 22.41
CA ILE A 273 -45.19 23.98 22.41
C ILE A 273 -45.58 22.64 21.77
N SER A 274 -46.85 22.23 21.89
CA SER A 274 -47.30 20.85 21.64
C SER A 274 -48.28 20.67 20.48
N THR A 275 -48.89 21.75 19.95
CA THR A 275 -49.90 21.64 18.90
C THR A 275 -49.22 21.44 17.56
N THR A 276 -49.14 20.17 17.15
CA THR A 276 -49.12 19.75 15.75
C THR A 276 -50.54 19.91 15.22
N ASP A 277 -50.83 21.00 14.51
CA ASP A 277 -52.12 21.14 13.81
C ASP A 277 -52.04 20.39 12.46
N PRO A 278 -52.77 19.28 12.28
CA PRO A 278 -52.65 18.43 11.07
C PRO A 278 -53.12 19.11 9.78
N ASP A 279 -53.87 20.21 9.88
CA ASP A 279 -54.45 20.96 8.74
C ASP A 279 -53.70 22.27 8.42
N SER A 280 -52.71 22.66 9.24
CA SER A 280 -51.92 23.87 9.03
C SER A 280 -50.76 23.61 8.09
N ALA A 281 -51.01 23.82 6.80
CA ALA A 281 -50.01 23.69 5.74
C ALA A 281 -48.78 24.60 5.98
N ASP A 282 -47.62 23.95 6.10
CA ASP A 282 -46.27 24.41 5.73
C ASP A 282 -45.66 25.64 6.46
N THR A 283 -46.40 26.36 7.32
CA THR A 283 -45.95 27.70 7.79
C THR A 283 -45.75 27.82 9.30
N ASP A 284 -46.52 27.11 10.14
CA ASP A 284 -46.45 27.23 11.60
C ASP A 284 -46.06 25.88 12.25
N LEU A 285 -44.76 25.56 12.26
CA LEU A 285 -44.24 24.45 13.07
C LEU A 285 -44.40 24.78 14.56
N SER A 286 -44.71 23.77 15.38
CA SER A 286 -44.68 23.94 16.84
C SER A 286 -43.27 24.29 17.32
N VAL A 287 -43.15 24.98 18.45
CA VAL A 287 -41.84 25.33 19.03
C VAL A 287 -41.00 24.07 19.25
N GLY A 288 -41.62 22.95 19.66
CA GLY A 288 -40.94 21.67 19.84
C GLY A 288 -40.38 21.07 18.54
N GLU A 289 -41.16 21.08 17.45
CA GLU A 289 -40.70 20.58 16.14
C GLU A 289 -39.61 21.48 15.54
N LEU A 290 -39.74 22.80 15.71
CA LEU A 290 -38.74 23.77 15.29
C LEU A 290 -37.39 23.50 15.98
N MET A 291 -37.40 23.24 17.29
CA MET A 291 -36.20 22.85 18.04
C MET A 291 -35.60 21.54 17.51
N ALA A 292 -36.43 20.53 17.28
CA ALA A 292 -35.96 19.22 16.84
C ALA A 292 -35.31 19.31 15.44
N GLN A 293 -35.93 20.03 14.50
CA GLN A 293 -35.35 20.24 13.17
C GLN A 293 -34.07 21.06 13.23
N TYR A 294 -34.05 22.15 13.99
CA TYR A 294 -32.84 22.97 14.15
C TYR A 294 -31.69 22.20 14.79
N SER A 295 -31.97 21.39 15.82
CA SER A 295 -30.98 20.52 16.47
C SER A 295 -30.38 19.53 15.47
N ASN A 296 -31.21 18.91 14.62
CA ASN A 296 -30.71 18.03 13.56
C ASN A 296 -29.79 18.78 12.57
N LEU A 297 -30.16 20.00 12.15
CA LEU A 297 -29.33 20.82 11.27
C LEU A 297 -28.01 21.22 11.95
N GLN A 298 -28.03 21.55 13.24
CA GLN A 298 -26.81 21.83 14.01
C GLN A 298 -25.89 20.62 14.10
N VAL A 299 -26.43 19.43 14.36
CA VAL A 299 -25.65 18.18 14.36
C VAL A 299 -25.03 17.94 12.99
N GLN A 300 -25.78 18.13 11.90
CA GLN A 300 -25.25 18.01 10.53
C GLN A 300 -24.11 19.01 10.25
N LEU A 301 -24.27 20.27 10.66
CA LEU A 301 -23.21 21.27 10.56
C LEU A 301 -21.97 20.87 11.36
N GLN A 302 -22.13 20.38 12.59
CA GLN A 302 -21.02 19.95 13.43
C GLN A 302 -20.27 18.76 12.83
N LEU A 303 -21.01 17.77 12.31
CA LEU A 303 -20.43 16.64 11.58
C LEU A 303 -19.67 17.11 10.32
N ALA A 304 -20.23 18.07 9.57
CA ALA A 304 -19.57 18.64 8.40
C ALA A 304 -18.28 19.41 8.76
N ILE A 305 -18.27 20.16 9.87
CA ILE A 305 -17.06 20.84 10.37
C ILE A 305 -15.99 19.82 10.77
N GLN A 306 -16.38 18.77 11.49
CA GLN A 306 -15.45 17.71 11.90
C GLN A 306 -14.87 16.98 10.68
N ALA A 307 -15.70 16.65 9.70
CA ALA A 307 -15.28 16.06 8.44
C ALA A 307 -14.32 16.99 7.67
N PHE A 308 -14.62 18.30 7.61
CA PHE A 308 -13.78 19.28 6.94
C PHE A 308 -12.38 19.35 7.56
N SER A 309 -12.31 19.41 8.90
CA SER A 309 -11.05 19.42 9.64
C SER A 309 -10.22 18.14 9.38
N SER A 310 -10.86 16.97 9.46
CA SER A 310 -10.20 15.68 9.19
C SER A 310 -9.71 15.56 7.74
N SER A 311 -10.52 16.00 6.78
CA SER A 311 -10.18 16.02 5.36
C SER A 311 -9.01 16.97 5.08
N LEU A 312 -8.99 18.16 5.69
CA LEU A 312 -7.90 19.13 5.55
C LEU A 312 -6.57 18.56 6.05
N ILE A 313 -6.56 17.87 7.20
CA ILE A 313 -5.37 17.20 7.72
C ILE A 313 -4.88 16.13 6.73
N THR A 314 -5.80 15.32 6.18
CA THR A 314 -5.47 14.28 5.20
C THR A 314 -4.88 14.88 3.93
N LEU A 315 -5.44 16.00 3.44
CA LEU A 315 -4.93 16.72 2.28
C LEU A 315 -3.53 17.28 2.52
N GLU A 316 -3.28 17.88 3.68
CA GLU A 316 -1.96 18.43 4.01
C GLU A 316 -0.92 17.31 4.17
N ASN A 317 -1.29 16.18 4.80
CA ASN A 317 -0.43 15.00 4.86
C ASN A 317 -0.09 14.46 3.47
N ALA A 318 -1.08 14.33 2.58
CA ALA A 318 -0.86 13.88 1.20
C ALA A 318 0.05 14.86 0.42
N ARG A 319 -0.10 16.16 0.67
CA ARG A 319 0.77 17.20 0.11
C ARG A 319 2.21 17.05 0.61
N VAL A 320 2.41 16.93 1.92
CA VAL A 320 3.73 16.74 2.53
C VAL A 320 4.39 15.45 2.03
N GLU A 321 3.67 14.33 1.99
CA GLU A 321 4.17 13.07 1.43
C GLU A 321 4.64 13.23 -0.02
N THR A 322 3.88 13.95 -0.84
CA THR A 322 4.24 14.20 -2.26
C THR A 322 5.52 15.01 -2.39
N TYR A 323 5.78 15.96 -1.49
CA TYR A 323 7.04 16.71 -1.47
C TYR A 323 8.23 15.89 -0.94
N GLN A 324 8.00 14.99 0.02
CA GLN A 324 9.07 14.19 0.61
C GLN A 324 9.52 13.02 -0.27
N LYS A 325 8.61 12.38 -1.00
CA LYS A 325 8.85 11.11 -1.74
C LYS A 325 9.66 11.23 -3.04
N LEU A 326 10.39 12.31 -3.26
CA LEU A 326 11.07 12.58 -4.53
C LEU A 326 12.46 11.90 -4.70
N GLN A 327 13.00 11.16 -3.71
CA GLN A 327 14.38 10.63 -3.77
C GLN A 327 14.57 9.27 -3.06
N HIS A 328 14.37 8.11 -3.71
CA HIS A 328 14.25 6.83 -2.96
C HIS A 328 14.92 5.55 -3.50
N LEU A 329 15.86 5.62 -4.45
CA LEU A 329 16.81 4.51 -4.64
C LEU A 329 18.21 4.99 -4.27
N VAL A 330 18.78 4.44 -3.19
CA VAL A 330 20.14 4.77 -2.78
C VAL A 330 21.04 3.60 -3.14
N THR A 331 21.99 3.86 -4.02
CA THR A 331 23.06 2.91 -4.33
C THR A 331 24.03 2.85 -3.15
N ILE A 332 24.07 1.71 -2.46
CA ILE A 332 25.02 1.45 -1.36
C ILE A 332 26.40 1.14 -1.95
N GLU A 333 26.41 0.31 -2.99
CA GLU A 333 27.62 -0.09 -3.72
C GLU A 333 27.40 0.14 -5.21
N SER A 334 28.22 1.00 -5.81
CA SER A 334 28.17 1.27 -7.24
C SER A 334 28.68 0.09 -8.05
N PRO A 335 28.24 -0.09 -9.31
CA PRO A 335 28.69 -1.17 -10.18
C PRO A 335 30.21 -1.32 -10.22
N THR A 336 30.70 -2.47 -9.77
CA THR A 336 32.14 -2.76 -9.70
C THR A 336 32.69 -3.14 -11.07
N LEU A 337 33.93 -2.73 -11.36
CA LEU A 337 34.69 -3.23 -12.51
C LEU A 337 35.36 -4.55 -12.08
N PRO A 338 35.08 -5.68 -12.74
CA PRO A 338 35.64 -6.97 -12.32
C PRO A 338 37.13 -7.09 -12.69
N ASP A 339 38.00 -7.28 -11.69
CA ASP A 339 39.45 -7.43 -11.90
C ASP A 339 39.85 -8.85 -12.37
N ASP A 340 39.03 -9.87 -12.10
CA ASP A 340 39.32 -11.28 -12.44
C ASP A 340 38.09 -12.02 -12.98
N ASN A 341 38.30 -13.08 -13.76
CA ASN A 341 37.21 -13.86 -14.32
C ASN A 341 36.57 -14.76 -13.24
N LYS A 342 35.31 -14.47 -12.91
CA LYS A 342 34.60 -15.24 -11.87
C LYS A 342 34.24 -16.65 -12.34
N TYR A 343 33.99 -16.81 -13.65
CA TYR A 343 33.64 -18.08 -14.26
C TYR A 343 34.42 -18.33 -15.55
N PRO A 344 34.68 -19.61 -15.89
CA PRO A 344 34.34 -20.83 -15.14
C PRO A 344 35.29 -21.08 -13.96
N THR A 345 34.78 -21.64 -12.85
CA THR A 345 35.63 -22.10 -11.73
C THR A 345 36.38 -23.37 -12.13
N VAL A 346 37.48 -23.20 -12.88
CA VAL A 346 38.21 -24.29 -13.53
C VAL A 346 38.51 -25.45 -12.58
N VAL A 347 39.05 -25.17 -11.40
CA VAL A 347 39.41 -26.22 -10.41
C VAL A 347 38.18 -26.95 -9.88
N TYR A 348 37.11 -26.21 -9.52
CA TYR A 348 35.89 -26.81 -8.97
C TYR A 348 35.19 -27.69 -10.00
N ASN A 349 34.97 -27.17 -11.22
CA ASN A 349 34.30 -27.89 -12.30
C ASN A 349 35.09 -29.12 -12.75
N LEU A 350 36.41 -29.03 -12.80
CA LEU A 350 37.29 -30.12 -13.21
C LEU A 350 37.37 -31.24 -12.16
N VAL A 351 37.36 -30.89 -10.87
CA VAL A 351 37.25 -31.88 -9.77
C VAL A 351 35.86 -32.52 -9.76
N LEU A 352 34.79 -31.72 -9.86
CA LEU A 352 33.41 -32.21 -9.90
C LEU A 352 33.19 -33.19 -11.07
N PHE A 353 33.62 -32.81 -12.27
CA PHE A 353 33.53 -33.67 -13.45
C PHE A 353 34.35 -34.95 -13.28
N GLY A 354 35.53 -34.86 -12.66
CA GLY A 354 36.34 -36.02 -12.29
C GLY A 354 35.61 -36.98 -11.34
N VAL A 355 34.93 -36.46 -10.31
CA VAL A 355 34.13 -37.27 -9.36
C VAL A 355 32.96 -37.94 -10.08
N VAL A 356 32.23 -37.21 -10.93
CA VAL A 356 31.10 -37.78 -11.71
C VAL A 356 31.58 -38.89 -12.64
N LEU A 357 32.71 -38.69 -13.33
CA LEU A 357 33.34 -39.71 -14.17
C LEU A 357 33.70 -40.97 -13.37
N LEU A 358 34.23 -40.81 -12.14
CA LEU A 358 34.54 -41.94 -11.25
C LEU A 358 33.27 -42.69 -10.82
N LEU A 359 32.18 -41.98 -10.50
CA LEU A 359 30.91 -42.60 -10.16
C LEU A 359 30.31 -43.37 -11.33
N LEU A 360 30.29 -42.78 -12.54
CA LEU A 360 29.84 -43.44 -13.76
C LEU A 360 30.66 -44.69 -14.06
N TYR A 361 31.98 -44.60 -13.92
CA TYR A 361 32.87 -45.75 -14.07
C TYR A 361 32.53 -46.85 -13.05
N GLY A 362 32.27 -46.49 -11.80
CA GLY A 362 31.83 -47.42 -10.75
C GLY A 362 30.54 -48.15 -11.14
N ILE A 363 29.52 -47.42 -11.61
CA ILE A 363 28.23 -47.98 -12.04
C ILE A 363 28.41 -48.94 -13.21
N ILE A 364 29.11 -48.52 -14.27
CA ILE A 364 29.36 -49.35 -15.45
C ILE A 364 30.08 -50.64 -15.07
N ARG A 365 31.07 -50.55 -14.16
CA ARG A 365 31.81 -51.71 -13.66
C ARG A 365 30.90 -52.69 -12.92
N ILE A 366 30.00 -52.19 -12.06
CA ILE A 366 29.05 -53.02 -11.32
C ILE A 366 28.12 -53.72 -12.31
N VAL A 367 27.54 -52.99 -13.26
CA VAL A 367 26.63 -53.56 -14.29
C VAL A 367 27.32 -54.67 -15.09
N LEU A 368 28.56 -54.46 -15.53
CA LEU A 368 29.32 -55.48 -16.27
C LEU A 368 29.71 -56.68 -15.41
N ALA A 369 29.94 -56.49 -14.11
CA ALA A 369 30.19 -57.60 -13.19
C ALA A 369 28.90 -58.43 -13.03
N THR A 370 27.76 -57.79 -12.85
CA THR A 370 26.46 -58.47 -12.74
C THR A 370 26.11 -59.25 -14.02
N ILE A 371 26.33 -58.68 -15.21
CA ILE A 371 26.11 -59.38 -16.49
C ILE A 371 27.07 -60.56 -16.69
N ARG A 372 28.22 -60.58 -16.01
CA ARG A 372 29.19 -61.67 -16.10
C ARG A 372 28.92 -62.80 -15.09
N GLU A 373 28.18 -62.49 -14.02
CA GLU A 373 27.78 -63.45 -12.99
C GLU A 373 26.42 -64.10 -13.28
N LEU A 374 25.57 -63.46 -14.08
CA LEU A 374 24.47 -64.12 -14.81
C LEU A 374 24.99 -64.86 -16.03
#